data_AF-A5IZ38-F1
#
_entry.id   AF-A5IZ38-F1
#
_cell.length_a   1.000
_cell.length_b   1.000
_cell.length_c   1.000
_cell.angle_alpha   90.00
_cell.angle_beta   90.00
_cell.angle_gamma   90.00
#
_symmetry.space_group_name_H-M   'P 1'
#
loop_
_entity.id
_entity.type
_entity.pdbx_description
1 polymer ?
#
loop_
_entity_poly.entity_id
_entity_poly.type
_entity_poly.pdbx_seq_one_letter_code
_entity_poly.pdbx_strand_id
1 'polypeptide(L)'
;MPMIMVATSLPNNDNEIKLNANSSETISKALYNKLIKLYKPYYDKLGIWDRDDTHQNYESNKYDKVGIIELHDTTEDYFLSQNKNFHFKKILLDKAKDSNIAIDDHGYAVCSLIGTDTGINPNALLYYSSLNNANIIDYIKNFYEKYDIKLINMSLGPTNPYDLIYNISNSSYSKNIFTKYKNSTVMNSLSTSDKKRLKHSYLLLAKAIVYFTLFENEQIYNLSSIKKNYSEIGKYAQKNNIKIIQSSGNDNNEITNEMGNNEFLNQPEFMENGIISKDKIYSSFQSFFNQTPNTRMLRTIRAILDKAFNNNNWIYDFDNNWISDFDFPSFIDPKTRKEKLFKALSYWQSLHYHDGIISVGSVNWSNIASPFSSFTKKIRAHTL
;
A
#
# COMPACT_ATOMS: atom_id res chain seq x y z
N MET A 1 5.64 -8.48 14.28
CA MET A 1 6.50 -9.48 14.94
C MET A 1 7.74 -8.74 15.44
N PRO A 2 8.17 -8.88 16.70
CA PRO A 2 9.42 -8.28 17.11
C PRO A 2 10.52 -8.91 16.27
N MET A 3 11.36 -8.08 15.66
CA MET A 3 12.64 -8.51 15.12
C MET A 3 13.38 -9.13 16.31
N ILE A 4 13.41 -10.47 16.39
CA ILE A 4 14.22 -11.16 17.38
C ILE A 4 15.67 -10.96 16.90
N MET A 5 16.24 -9.82 17.25
CA MET A 5 17.68 -9.71 17.33
C MET A 5 18.08 -10.55 18.53
N VAL A 6 18.49 -11.80 18.28
CA VAL A 6 19.32 -12.52 19.25
C VAL A 6 20.61 -11.71 19.31
N ALA A 7 20.72 -10.82 20.30
CA ALA A 7 21.95 -10.15 20.65
C ALA A 7 22.90 -11.20 21.23
N THR A 8 23.48 -12.02 20.35
CA THR A 8 24.73 -12.70 20.66
C THR A 8 25.79 -11.61 20.57
N SER A 9 26.46 -11.29 21.68
CA SER A 9 27.66 -10.46 21.67
C SER A 9 28.56 -10.90 20.52
N LEU A 10 28.64 -10.09 19.46
CA LEU A 10 29.52 -10.38 18.34
C LEU A 10 30.95 -10.26 18.87
N PRO A 11 31.81 -11.27 18.68
CA PRO A 11 33.18 -11.22 19.16
C PRO A 11 33.91 -10.00 18.56
N ASN A 12 34.66 -9.27 19.40
CA ASN A 12 35.40 -8.04 19.07
C ASN A 12 36.51 -8.19 17.99
N ASN A 13 36.63 -9.35 17.35
CA ASN A 13 37.66 -9.66 16.34
C ASN A 13 37.07 -9.94 14.95
N ASP A 14 35.83 -9.49 14.67
CA ASP A 14 35.26 -9.68 13.35
C ASP A 14 35.89 -8.71 12.35
N ASN A 15 36.66 -9.25 11.40
CA ASN A 15 37.06 -8.51 10.21
C ASN A 15 35.82 -7.90 9.56
N GLU A 16 35.83 -6.58 9.40
CA GLU A 16 34.81 -5.88 8.64
C GLU A 16 34.98 -6.15 7.15
N ILE A 17 33.86 -6.33 6.48
CA ILE A 17 33.77 -6.45 5.02
C ILE A 17 32.80 -5.38 4.51
N LYS A 18 32.99 -4.91 3.28
CA LYS A 18 31.99 -4.04 2.64
C LYS A 18 30.68 -4.81 2.42
N LEU A 19 29.54 -4.13 2.45
CA LEU A 19 28.25 -4.77 2.16
C LEU A 19 28.19 -5.34 0.73
N ASN A 20 28.76 -4.59 -0.22
CA ASN A 20 29.04 -5.01 -1.59
C ASN A 20 30.24 -4.27 -2.18
N ALA A 21 30.62 -4.62 -3.42
CA ALA A 21 31.79 -4.05 -4.08
C ALA A 21 31.76 -2.51 -4.19
N ASN A 22 30.58 -1.92 -4.38
CA ASN A 22 30.38 -0.49 -4.58
C ASN A 22 30.02 0.26 -3.30
N SER A 23 29.60 -0.45 -2.24
CA SER A 23 29.12 0.14 -0.99
C SER A 23 30.20 0.95 -0.25
N SER A 24 29.75 2.05 0.36
CA SER A 24 30.49 2.82 1.37
C SER A 24 30.43 2.21 2.78
N GLU A 25 29.48 1.30 3.00
CA GLU A 25 29.17 0.74 4.32
C GLU A 25 29.91 -0.59 4.55
N THR A 26 30.23 -0.84 5.81
CA THR A 26 30.86 -2.09 6.26
C THR A 26 30.00 -2.84 7.26
N ILE A 27 30.27 -4.14 7.40
CA ILE A 27 29.62 -5.02 8.36
C ILE A 27 30.61 -6.06 8.86
N SER A 28 30.40 -6.54 10.08
CA SER A 28 31.15 -7.69 10.59
C SER A 28 30.85 -8.93 9.73
N LYS A 29 31.90 -9.67 9.35
CA LYS A 29 31.75 -10.90 8.57
C LYS A 29 30.80 -11.91 9.23
N ALA A 30 30.81 -12.00 10.56
CA ALA A 30 29.91 -12.90 11.28
C ALA A 30 28.44 -12.46 11.19
N LEU A 31 28.16 -11.15 11.28
CA LEU A 31 26.80 -10.64 11.12
C LEU A 31 26.30 -10.84 9.69
N TYR A 32 27.12 -10.54 8.68
CA TYR A 32 26.79 -10.80 7.28
C TYR A 32 26.41 -12.27 7.04
N ASN A 33 27.23 -13.22 7.52
CA ASN A 33 26.97 -14.66 7.38
C ASN A 33 25.67 -15.12 8.05
N LYS A 34 25.21 -14.42 9.10
CA LYS A 34 23.91 -14.68 9.74
C LYS A 34 22.78 -14.13 8.89
N LEU A 35 22.90 -12.90 8.39
CA LEU A 35 21.84 -12.20 7.64
C LEU A 35 21.52 -12.89 6.31
N ILE A 36 22.52 -13.35 5.56
CA ILE A 36 22.30 -14.03 4.27
C ILE A 36 21.50 -15.33 4.39
N LYS A 37 21.43 -15.93 5.59
CA LYS A 37 20.67 -17.15 5.89
C LYS A 37 19.26 -16.88 6.41
N LEU A 38 18.87 -15.62 6.62
CA LEU A 38 17.62 -15.25 7.26
C LEU A 38 16.39 -15.82 6.53
N TYR A 39 16.40 -15.81 5.19
CA TYR A 39 15.29 -16.30 4.37
C TYR A 39 15.41 -17.76 3.93
N LYS A 40 16.51 -18.45 4.29
CA LYS A 40 16.72 -19.85 3.90
C LYS A 40 15.54 -20.77 4.29
N PRO A 41 14.99 -20.72 5.51
CA PRO A 41 13.84 -21.56 5.87
C PRO A 41 12.59 -21.30 5.02
N TYR A 42 12.41 -20.07 4.54
CA TYR A 42 11.30 -19.71 3.66
C TYR A 42 11.50 -20.29 2.26
N TYR A 43 12.70 -20.17 1.71
CA TYR A 43 13.05 -20.77 0.41
C TYR A 43 12.98 -22.30 0.43
N ASP A 44 13.46 -22.93 1.50
CA ASP A 44 13.39 -24.38 1.67
C ASP A 44 11.94 -24.88 1.66
N LYS A 45 11.03 -24.14 2.31
CA LYS A 45 9.59 -24.44 2.30
C LYS A 45 8.97 -24.34 0.90
N LEU A 46 9.47 -23.42 0.07
CA LEU A 46 9.03 -23.25 -1.32
C LEU A 46 9.69 -24.24 -2.28
N GLY A 47 10.56 -25.14 -1.79
CA GLY A 47 11.27 -26.11 -2.62
C GLY A 47 12.46 -25.52 -3.38
N ILE A 48 12.97 -24.36 -2.97
CA ILE A 48 14.09 -23.67 -3.61
C ILE A 48 15.38 -24.06 -2.87
N TRP A 49 15.83 -25.30 -3.04
CA TRP A 49 16.93 -25.88 -2.27
C TRP A 49 18.32 -25.54 -2.83
N ASP A 50 18.44 -25.43 -4.16
CA ASP A 50 19.73 -25.31 -4.85
C ASP A 50 20.24 -23.86 -4.97
N ARG A 51 19.54 -22.91 -4.35
CA ARG A 51 19.87 -21.48 -4.37
C ARG A 51 21.34 -21.23 -4.00
N ASP A 52 21.81 -21.86 -2.93
CA ASP A 52 23.17 -21.64 -2.40
C ASP A 52 24.25 -22.33 -3.28
N ASP A 53 23.87 -23.30 -4.11
CA ASP A 53 24.76 -24.02 -5.04
C ASP A 53 24.94 -23.27 -6.38
N THR A 54 24.07 -22.29 -6.68
CA THR A 54 24.03 -21.58 -7.97
C THR A 54 25.27 -20.74 -8.29
N HIS A 55 26.18 -20.47 -7.35
CA HIS A 55 27.33 -19.60 -7.64
C HIS A 55 28.39 -20.22 -8.56
N GLN A 56 28.49 -21.55 -8.62
CA GLN A 56 29.61 -22.21 -9.29
C GLN A 56 29.26 -22.77 -10.70
N ASN A 57 27.99 -23.05 -10.98
CA ASN A 57 27.52 -23.65 -12.25
C ASN A 57 26.32 -22.90 -12.86
N TYR A 58 26.28 -21.57 -12.78
CA TYR A 58 25.17 -20.78 -13.29
C TYR A 58 25.21 -20.64 -14.81
N GLU A 59 24.19 -21.13 -15.49
CA GLU A 59 23.93 -20.79 -16.88
C GLU A 59 23.01 -19.57 -16.95
N SER A 60 23.51 -18.50 -17.58
CA SER A 60 22.73 -17.27 -17.73
C SER A 60 21.47 -17.52 -18.54
N ASN A 61 20.37 -16.93 -18.10
CA ASN A 61 19.09 -16.99 -18.77
C ASN A 61 18.54 -15.57 -19.06
N LYS A 62 17.59 -15.50 -20.00
CA LYS A 62 16.96 -14.23 -20.44
C LYS A 62 16.18 -13.47 -19.36
N TYR A 63 15.94 -14.07 -18.20
CA TYR A 63 15.26 -13.51 -17.03
C TYR A 63 16.23 -13.11 -15.91
N ASP A 64 17.54 -13.21 -16.13
CA ASP A 64 18.56 -12.73 -15.17
C ASP A 64 18.52 -11.21 -15.03
N LYS A 65 18.15 -10.51 -16.10
CA LYS A 65 17.89 -9.07 -16.03
C LYS A 65 16.49 -8.86 -15.46
N VAL A 66 16.44 -8.33 -14.24
CA VAL A 66 15.19 -8.09 -13.52
C VAL A 66 14.95 -6.59 -13.43
N GLY A 67 13.88 -6.13 -14.10
CA GLY A 67 13.35 -4.78 -13.93
C GLY A 67 12.54 -4.69 -12.63
N ILE A 68 12.72 -3.63 -11.87
CA ILE A 68 12.01 -3.37 -10.62
C ILE A 68 11.42 -1.97 -10.71
N ILE A 69 10.09 -1.87 -10.56
CA ILE A 69 9.35 -0.61 -10.56
C ILE A 69 8.72 -0.39 -9.18
N GLU A 70 9.05 0.73 -8.53
CA GLU A 70 8.61 1.08 -7.17
C GLU A 70 8.10 2.53 -7.09
N LEU A 71 7.40 2.89 -6.00
CA LEU A 71 6.94 4.28 -5.78
C LEU A 71 8.06 5.23 -5.35
N HIS A 72 9.03 4.69 -4.62
CA HIS A 72 10.09 5.42 -3.94
C HIS A 72 11.45 4.97 -4.46
N ASP A 73 12.49 5.77 -4.26
CA ASP A 73 13.85 5.42 -4.66
C ASP A 73 14.53 4.56 -3.59
N THR A 74 15.64 3.92 -3.93
CA THR A 74 16.47 3.12 -3.01
C THR A 74 17.96 3.34 -3.27
N THR A 75 18.87 2.83 -2.46
CA THR A 75 20.33 2.93 -2.70
C THR A 75 20.99 1.56 -2.64
N GLU A 76 22.05 1.37 -3.43
CA GLU A 76 22.82 0.13 -3.41
C GLU A 76 23.73 -0.02 -2.19
N ASP A 77 23.96 1.07 -1.45
CA ASP A 77 24.91 1.08 -0.33
C ASP A 77 24.62 0.02 0.72
N TYR A 78 23.35 -0.34 0.90
CA TYR A 78 22.91 -1.28 1.93
C TYR A 78 22.75 -2.73 1.45
N PHE A 79 22.91 -3.01 0.14
CA PHE A 79 22.67 -4.36 -0.38
C PHE A 79 23.78 -5.33 0.05
N LEU A 80 23.38 -6.45 0.66
CA LEU A 80 24.26 -7.53 1.09
C LEU A 80 24.64 -8.41 -0.10
N SER A 81 25.77 -8.14 -0.74
CA SER A 81 26.25 -8.94 -1.86
C SER A 81 27.78 -9.00 -1.95
N GLN A 82 28.36 -10.18 -1.74
CA GLN A 82 29.77 -10.49 -1.98
C GLN A 82 29.96 -11.12 -3.36
N ASN A 83 28.90 -11.25 -4.16
CA ASN A 83 29.01 -11.67 -5.54
C ASN A 83 29.83 -10.63 -6.33
N LYS A 84 30.94 -11.07 -6.93
CA LYS A 84 31.81 -10.20 -7.76
C LYS A 84 31.09 -9.62 -8.97
N ASN A 85 30.01 -10.27 -9.41
CA ASN A 85 29.19 -9.86 -10.53
C ASN A 85 27.92 -9.14 -10.09
N PHE A 86 27.82 -8.71 -8.82
CA PHE A 86 26.68 -7.95 -8.34
C PHE A 86 26.43 -6.73 -9.23
N HIS A 87 25.17 -6.57 -9.66
CA HIS A 87 24.78 -5.50 -10.54
C HIS A 87 23.51 -4.85 -10.03
N PHE A 88 23.61 -3.55 -9.74
CA PHE A 88 22.47 -2.69 -9.52
C PHE A 88 22.60 -1.48 -10.43
N LYS A 89 21.55 -1.21 -11.21
CA LYS A 89 21.50 -0.06 -12.10
C LYS A 89 20.19 0.68 -11.94
N LYS A 90 20.27 1.92 -11.46
CA LYS A 90 19.16 2.85 -11.53
C LYS A 90 18.90 3.28 -12.98
N ILE A 91 17.64 3.26 -13.37
CA ILE A 91 17.14 3.72 -14.65
C ILE A 91 16.17 4.85 -14.38
N LEU A 92 16.45 5.99 -15.01
CA LEU A 92 15.67 7.21 -14.93
C LEU A 92 15.01 7.43 -16.30
N LEU A 93 13.71 7.64 -16.32
CA LEU A 93 13.00 8.05 -17.55
C LEU A 93 13.25 9.53 -17.83
N ASP A 94 13.27 10.34 -16.78
CA ASP A 94 13.53 11.79 -16.84
C ASP A 94 14.50 12.17 -15.71
N LYS A 95 15.78 12.32 -16.06
CA LYS A 95 16.85 12.62 -15.09
C LYS A 95 16.59 13.88 -14.25
N ALA A 96 15.85 14.86 -14.76
CA ALA A 96 15.59 16.11 -14.03
C ALA A 96 14.49 15.94 -12.97
N LYS A 97 13.54 15.03 -13.20
CA LYS A 97 12.43 14.74 -12.26
C LYS A 97 12.77 13.59 -11.31
N ASP A 98 13.59 12.65 -11.75
CA ASP A 98 13.87 11.40 -11.02
C ASP A 98 14.92 11.56 -9.91
N SER A 99 15.60 12.71 -9.82
CA SER A 99 16.65 12.97 -8.83
C SER A 99 16.14 13.35 -7.43
N ASN A 100 14.85 13.65 -7.28
CA ASN A 100 14.25 14.15 -6.03
C ASN A 100 13.15 13.23 -5.46
N ILE A 101 13.14 11.96 -5.85
CA ILE A 101 12.16 10.99 -5.35
C ILE A 101 12.57 10.55 -3.93
N ALA A 102 11.60 10.51 -3.02
CA ALA A 102 11.84 10.09 -1.64
C ALA A 102 12.39 8.65 -1.60
N ILE A 103 13.35 8.40 -0.71
CA ILE A 103 13.92 7.07 -0.47
C ILE A 103 13.08 6.34 0.56
N ASP A 104 12.80 5.05 0.33
CA ASP A 104 12.16 4.17 1.30
C ASP A 104 12.83 2.80 1.42
N ASP A 105 12.38 2.02 2.40
CA ASP A 105 12.88 0.67 2.68
C ASP A 105 12.20 -0.41 1.80
N HIS A 106 11.14 -0.06 1.06
CA HIS A 106 10.35 -1.04 0.33
C HIS A 106 11.11 -1.53 -0.90
N GLY A 107 11.62 -0.60 -1.71
CA GLY A 107 12.46 -0.94 -2.86
C GLY A 107 13.72 -1.70 -2.46
N TYR A 108 14.31 -1.34 -1.31
CA TYR A 108 15.44 -2.06 -0.73
C TYR A 108 15.10 -3.53 -0.41
N ALA A 109 13.98 -3.77 0.26
CA ALA A 109 13.54 -5.13 0.63
C ALA A 109 13.26 -5.99 -0.61
N VAL A 110 12.60 -5.42 -1.61
CA VAL A 110 12.29 -6.09 -2.89
C VAL A 110 13.57 -6.48 -3.62
N CYS A 111 14.50 -5.54 -3.80
CA CYS A 111 15.79 -5.81 -4.45
C CYS A 111 16.58 -6.89 -3.70
N SER A 112 16.59 -6.83 -2.37
CA SER A 112 17.29 -7.79 -1.50
C SER A 112 16.72 -9.21 -1.57
N LEU A 113 15.40 -9.36 -1.78
CA LEU A 113 14.76 -10.68 -1.94
C LEU A 113 14.95 -11.26 -3.35
N ILE A 114 15.27 -10.42 -4.34
CA ILE A 114 15.47 -10.85 -5.72
C ILE A 114 16.95 -11.20 -5.96
N GLY A 115 17.85 -10.22 -5.84
CA GLY A 115 19.16 -10.26 -6.51
C GLY A 115 20.39 -10.09 -5.63
N THR A 116 20.25 -10.07 -4.31
CA THR A 116 21.40 -10.01 -3.39
C THR A 116 21.69 -11.39 -2.80
N ASP A 117 22.67 -11.50 -1.92
CA ASP A 117 22.97 -12.76 -1.22
C ASP A 117 21.93 -13.14 -0.17
N THR A 118 20.89 -12.33 0.04
CA THR A 118 19.66 -12.72 0.76
C THR A 118 18.55 -13.19 -0.19
N GLY A 119 18.69 -12.94 -1.49
CA GLY A 119 17.64 -13.10 -2.49
C GLY A 119 17.60 -14.48 -3.13
N ILE A 120 16.51 -14.76 -3.82
CA ILE A 120 16.27 -16.05 -4.51
C ILE A 120 17.24 -16.32 -5.65
N ASN A 121 17.74 -15.28 -6.33
CA ASN A 121 18.73 -15.40 -7.39
C ASN A 121 19.87 -14.38 -7.21
N PRO A 122 20.92 -14.72 -6.46
CA PRO A 122 22.08 -13.83 -6.25
C PRO A 122 22.84 -13.44 -7.53
N ASN A 123 22.56 -14.07 -8.67
CA ASN A 123 23.15 -13.75 -9.97
C ASN A 123 22.28 -12.80 -10.82
N ALA A 124 21.13 -12.37 -10.31
CA ALA A 124 20.26 -11.44 -11.02
C ALA A 124 20.93 -10.07 -11.20
N LEU A 125 20.76 -9.50 -12.40
CA LEU A 125 21.15 -8.14 -12.74
C LEU A 125 19.96 -7.22 -12.45
N LEU A 126 20.07 -6.40 -11.41
CA LEU A 126 18.97 -5.56 -10.93
C LEU A 126 18.93 -4.23 -11.68
N TYR A 127 17.79 -3.95 -12.30
CA TYR A 127 17.49 -2.71 -13.00
C TYR A 127 16.32 -2.01 -12.32
N TYR A 128 16.56 -0.87 -11.69
CA TYR A 128 15.60 -0.25 -10.77
C TYR A 128 15.08 1.08 -11.31
N SER A 129 13.77 1.30 -11.21
CA SER A 129 13.15 2.59 -11.48
C SER A 129 12.12 2.93 -10.42
N SER A 130 12.09 4.19 -10.01
CA SER A 130 11.04 4.76 -9.18
C SER A 130 10.06 5.57 -10.04
N LEU A 131 8.76 5.49 -9.71
CA LEU A 131 7.70 6.17 -10.44
C LEU A 131 7.70 7.69 -10.16
N ASN A 132 7.63 8.49 -11.23
CA ASN A 132 7.75 9.96 -11.18
C ASN A 132 6.53 10.70 -11.76
N ASN A 133 5.31 10.21 -11.49
CA ASN A 133 4.06 10.64 -12.14
C ASN A 133 3.95 10.29 -13.63
N ALA A 134 4.91 9.60 -14.24
CA ALA A 134 4.75 9.00 -15.57
C ALA A 134 3.91 7.71 -15.51
N ASN A 135 3.41 7.28 -16.67
CA ASN A 135 2.64 6.03 -16.76
C ASN A 135 3.56 4.81 -16.59
N ILE A 136 3.12 3.82 -15.82
CA ILE A 136 3.87 2.58 -15.56
C ILE A 136 4.30 1.88 -16.86
N ILE A 137 3.44 1.93 -17.89
CA ILE A 137 3.74 1.33 -19.21
C ILE A 137 5.00 1.90 -19.85
N ASP A 138 5.32 3.18 -19.60
CA ASP A 138 6.49 3.82 -20.21
C ASP A 138 7.79 3.29 -19.60
N TYR A 139 7.78 2.97 -18.30
CA TYR A 139 8.89 2.29 -17.64
C TYR A 139 9.08 0.87 -18.19
N ILE A 140 7.99 0.14 -18.38
CA ILE A 140 8.02 -1.22 -18.95
C ILE A 140 8.59 -1.20 -20.37
N LYS A 141 8.12 -0.29 -21.23
CA LYS A 141 8.66 -0.07 -22.58
C LYS A 141 10.14 0.26 -22.52
N ASN A 142 10.56 1.18 -21.65
CA ASN A 142 11.95 1.57 -21.51
C ASN A 142 12.85 0.42 -21.04
N PHE A 143 12.41 -0.38 -20.07
CA PHE A 143 13.13 -1.58 -19.63
C PHE A 143 13.31 -2.60 -20.76
N TYR A 144 12.24 -2.88 -21.50
CA TYR A 144 12.29 -3.83 -22.61
C TYR A 144 13.12 -3.30 -23.79
N GLU A 145 12.76 -2.14 -24.32
CA GLU A 145 13.30 -1.62 -25.58
C GLU A 145 14.76 -1.16 -25.47
N LYS A 146 15.20 -0.66 -24.31
CA LYS A 146 16.59 -0.20 -24.14
C LYS A 146 17.51 -1.20 -23.45
N TYR A 147 16.98 -2.10 -22.63
CA TYR A 147 17.79 -2.99 -21.80
C TYR A 147 17.52 -4.48 -22.03
N ASP A 148 16.54 -4.83 -22.88
CA ASP A 148 16.08 -6.20 -23.15
C ASP A 148 15.72 -6.97 -21.87
N ILE A 149 15.02 -6.28 -20.97
CA ILE A 149 14.52 -6.86 -19.71
C ILE A 149 13.19 -7.56 -20.00
N LYS A 150 13.11 -8.85 -19.63
CA LYS A 150 11.93 -9.71 -19.85
C LYS A 150 11.29 -10.22 -18.57
N LEU A 151 11.88 -9.95 -17.41
CA LEU A 151 11.27 -10.16 -16.10
C LEU A 151 11.17 -8.81 -15.40
N ILE A 152 9.95 -8.39 -15.07
CA ILE A 152 9.70 -7.11 -14.41
C ILE A 152 8.86 -7.37 -13.16
N ASN A 153 9.37 -6.95 -12.00
CA ASN A 153 8.66 -6.93 -10.75
C ASN A 153 8.06 -5.53 -10.50
N MET A 154 6.78 -5.50 -10.15
CA MET A 154 6.03 -4.32 -9.75
C MET A 154 5.39 -4.56 -8.40
N SER A 155 5.97 -4.05 -7.33
CA SER A 155 5.38 -4.19 -5.99
C SER A 155 4.33 -3.11 -5.72
N LEU A 156 3.45 -2.90 -6.69
CA LEU A 156 2.56 -1.74 -6.81
C LEU A 156 1.12 -2.18 -7.05
N GLY A 157 0.18 -1.36 -6.61
CA GLY A 157 -1.25 -1.53 -6.86
C GLY A 157 -1.93 -0.18 -7.03
N PRO A 158 -3.20 -0.15 -7.48
CA PRO A 158 -3.97 1.09 -7.48
C PRO A 158 -4.14 1.58 -6.03
N THR A 159 -4.05 2.89 -5.83
CA THR A 159 -4.36 3.54 -4.54
C THR A 159 -5.74 3.11 -4.06
N ASN A 160 -5.89 2.66 -2.81
CA ASN A 160 -7.20 2.22 -2.32
C ASN A 160 -8.28 3.34 -2.45
N PRO A 161 -9.58 2.98 -2.54
CA PRO A 161 -10.66 3.93 -2.78
C PRO A 161 -10.74 5.08 -1.76
N TYR A 162 -10.48 4.79 -0.48
CA TYR A 162 -10.51 5.80 0.58
C TYR A 162 -9.38 6.84 0.39
N ASP A 163 -8.18 6.38 0.05
CA ASP A 163 -7.02 7.22 -0.18
C ASP A 163 -7.11 8.02 -1.49
N LEU A 164 -7.87 7.54 -2.48
CA LEU A 164 -8.22 8.33 -3.66
C LEU A 164 -9.08 9.54 -3.29
N ILE A 165 -10.14 9.34 -2.51
CA ILE A 165 -10.95 10.44 -1.99
C ILE A 165 -10.10 11.37 -1.12
N TYR A 166 -9.21 10.81 -0.30
CA TYR A 166 -8.26 11.59 0.47
C TYR A 166 -7.41 12.51 -0.41
N ASN A 167 -6.84 12.01 -1.51
CA ASN A 167 -6.01 12.81 -2.41
C ASN A 167 -6.80 13.91 -3.11
N ILE A 168 -7.97 13.59 -3.65
CA ILE A 168 -8.91 14.56 -4.24
C ILE A 168 -9.30 15.62 -3.20
N SER A 169 -9.54 15.19 -1.96
CA SER A 169 -9.97 16.07 -0.88
C SER A 169 -8.90 17.08 -0.44
N ASN A 170 -7.64 16.89 -0.80
CA ASN A 170 -6.55 17.79 -0.41
C ASN A 170 -6.07 18.69 -1.55
N SER A 171 -6.21 18.27 -2.81
CA SER A 171 -5.84 19.10 -3.97
C SER A 171 -6.87 20.19 -4.28
N SER A 172 -8.15 19.90 -4.02
CA SER A 172 -9.25 20.72 -4.54
C SER A 172 -10.07 21.44 -3.46
N TYR A 173 -9.88 21.13 -2.17
CA TYR A 173 -10.74 21.73 -1.14
C TYR A 173 -10.31 23.12 -0.70
N SER A 174 -11.25 24.04 -0.88
CA SER A 174 -11.23 25.44 -0.47
C SER A 174 -11.08 25.65 1.06
N LYS A 175 -10.85 26.91 1.47
CA LYS A 175 -10.71 27.41 2.86
C LYS A 175 -11.78 26.92 3.87
N ASN A 176 -12.89 26.30 3.43
CA ASN A 176 -14.02 25.89 4.26
C ASN A 176 -13.88 24.53 4.99
N ILE A 177 -12.95 23.65 4.61
CA ILE A 177 -12.65 22.42 5.40
C ILE A 177 -11.94 22.71 6.72
N PHE A 178 -11.41 23.92 6.86
CA PHE A 178 -10.76 24.40 8.08
C PHE A 178 -11.76 24.99 9.08
N THR A 179 -12.98 25.29 8.65
CA THR A 179 -13.97 25.94 9.50
C THR A 179 -14.69 24.92 10.38
N LYS A 180 -14.94 25.32 11.62
CA LYS A 180 -15.82 24.59 12.53
C LYS A 180 -17.25 24.60 11.98
N TYR A 181 -18.00 23.53 12.25
CA TYR A 181 -19.44 23.51 11.98
C TYR A 181 -20.14 24.58 12.85
N LYS A 182 -20.92 25.46 12.21
CA LYS A 182 -21.58 26.58 12.91
C LYS A 182 -22.71 26.15 13.86
N ASN A 183 -23.40 25.06 13.53
CA ASN A 183 -24.59 24.59 14.26
C ASN A 183 -24.36 23.26 14.99
N SER A 184 -23.12 22.90 15.31
CA SER A 184 -22.85 21.64 16.03
C SER A 184 -23.40 21.71 17.45
N THR A 185 -24.09 20.67 17.90
CA THR A 185 -24.53 20.53 19.29
C THR A 185 -23.33 20.65 20.24
N VAL A 186 -23.45 21.49 21.26
CA VAL A 186 -22.42 21.66 22.30
C VAL A 186 -22.40 20.38 23.14
N MET A 187 -21.33 19.59 23.03
CA MET A 187 -21.06 18.46 23.93
C MET A 187 -20.10 18.89 25.05
N ASN A 188 -20.17 18.21 26.18
CA ASN A 188 -19.12 18.24 27.19
C ASN A 188 -17.76 17.90 26.55
N SER A 189 -16.68 18.43 27.12
CA SER A 189 -15.33 18.17 26.62
C SER A 189 -15.05 16.67 26.57
N LEU A 190 -14.77 16.15 25.37
CA LEU A 190 -14.48 14.73 25.20
C LEU A 190 -13.13 14.38 25.85
N SER A 191 -13.11 13.27 26.59
CA SER A 191 -11.87 12.69 27.11
C SER A 191 -10.93 12.26 25.97
N THR A 192 -9.64 12.11 26.25
CA THR A 192 -8.66 11.62 25.25
C THR A 192 -9.00 10.21 24.76
N SER A 193 -9.53 9.34 25.63
CA SER A 193 -9.99 8.00 25.25
C SER A 193 -11.20 8.06 24.32
N ASP A 194 -12.18 8.91 24.61
CA ASP A 194 -13.37 9.07 23.75
C ASP A 194 -13.00 9.62 22.39
N LYS A 195 -12.08 10.61 22.34
CA LYS A 195 -11.57 11.13 21.07
C LYS A 195 -10.90 10.04 20.23
N LYS A 196 -10.13 9.13 20.84
CA LYS A 196 -9.49 8.01 20.13
C LYS A 196 -10.53 7.00 19.63
N ARG A 197 -11.50 6.62 20.47
CA ARG A 197 -12.60 5.71 20.10
C ARG A 197 -13.41 6.27 18.94
N LEU A 198 -13.94 7.49 19.09
CA LEU A 198 -14.76 8.14 18.06
C LEU A 198 -13.96 8.34 16.76
N LYS A 199 -12.70 8.76 16.86
CA LYS A 199 -11.81 8.86 15.68
C LYS A 199 -11.73 7.53 14.91
N HIS A 200 -11.61 6.42 15.62
CA HIS A 200 -11.58 5.09 15.01
C HIS A 200 -12.94 4.73 14.39
N SER A 201 -14.05 4.88 15.12
CA SER A 201 -15.40 4.59 14.62
C SER A 201 -15.74 5.41 13.37
N TYR A 202 -15.38 6.71 13.34
CA TYR A 202 -15.60 7.54 12.16
C TYR A 202 -14.70 7.17 10.97
N LEU A 203 -13.49 6.68 11.23
CA LEU A 203 -12.62 6.18 10.16
C LEU A 203 -13.22 4.91 9.53
N LEU A 204 -13.70 3.97 10.36
CA LEU A 204 -14.38 2.76 9.89
C LEU A 204 -15.66 3.10 9.12
N LEU A 205 -16.46 4.02 9.64
CA LEU A 205 -17.67 4.52 8.99
C LEU A 205 -17.36 5.11 7.61
N ALA A 206 -16.38 6.00 7.52
CA ALA A 206 -16.01 6.64 6.27
C ALA A 206 -15.50 5.62 5.24
N LYS A 207 -14.64 4.68 5.64
CA LYS A 207 -14.22 3.58 4.75
C LYS A 207 -15.42 2.74 4.31
N ALA A 208 -16.34 2.39 5.21
CA ALA A 208 -17.49 1.56 4.89
C ALA A 208 -18.41 2.27 3.88
N ILE A 209 -18.66 3.56 4.06
CA ILE A 209 -19.44 4.37 3.10
C ILE A 209 -18.78 4.33 1.71
N VAL A 210 -17.48 4.57 1.63
CA VAL A 210 -16.73 4.60 0.35
C VAL A 210 -16.86 3.30 -0.43
N TYR A 211 -16.66 2.17 0.23
CA TYR A 211 -16.80 0.87 -0.44
C TYR A 211 -18.25 0.50 -0.71
N PHE A 212 -19.18 0.85 0.17
CA PHE A 212 -20.60 0.58 -0.03
C PHE A 212 -21.15 1.30 -1.27
N THR A 213 -20.66 2.51 -1.54
CA THR A 213 -21.09 3.34 -2.67
C THR A 213 -20.14 3.31 -3.88
N LEU A 214 -19.19 2.36 -3.92
CA LEU A 214 -18.15 2.29 -4.96
C LEU A 214 -18.75 2.30 -6.38
N PHE A 215 -19.73 1.42 -6.63
CA PHE A 215 -20.38 1.25 -7.94
C PHE A 215 -21.35 2.39 -8.28
N GLU A 216 -21.86 3.09 -7.27
CA GLU A 216 -22.73 4.25 -7.46
C GLU A 216 -21.91 5.50 -7.84
N ASN A 217 -20.58 5.43 -7.68
CA ASN A 217 -19.67 6.56 -7.82
C ASN A 217 -18.38 6.21 -8.59
N GLU A 218 -18.45 5.28 -9.56
CA GLU A 218 -17.28 4.77 -10.28
C GLU A 218 -16.39 5.87 -10.91
N GLN A 219 -17.01 6.97 -11.35
CA GLN A 219 -16.34 8.13 -11.93
C GLN A 219 -15.37 8.83 -10.96
N ILE A 220 -15.67 8.83 -9.66
CA ILE A 220 -14.81 9.43 -8.62
C ILE A 220 -13.50 8.65 -8.50
N TYR A 221 -13.60 7.34 -8.66
CA TYR A 221 -12.49 6.41 -8.49
C TYR A 221 -11.75 6.11 -9.80
N ASN A 222 -12.24 6.64 -10.92
CA ASN A 222 -11.67 6.47 -12.25
C ASN A 222 -11.40 4.99 -12.61
N LEU A 223 -12.36 4.11 -12.27
CA LEU A 223 -12.20 2.64 -12.38
C LEU A 223 -11.84 2.21 -13.81
N SER A 224 -12.43 2.88 -14.81
CA SER A 224 -12.20 2.62 -16.23
C SER A 224 -10.76 2.91 -16.66
N SER A 225 -10.16 3.99 -16.16
CA SER A 225 -8.76 4.34 -16.42
C SER A 225 -7.80 3.33 -15.80
N ILE A 226 -8.05 2.91 -14.55
CA ILE A 226 -7.25 1.86 -13.90
C ILE A 226 -7.27 0.58 -14.74
N LYS A 227 -8.47 0.09 -15.08
CA LYS A 227 -8.63 -1.12 -15.90
C LYS A 227 -7.96 -1.00 -17.27
N LYS A 228 -8.08 0.16 -17.92
CA LYS A 228 -7.44 0.43 -19.21
C LYS A 228 -5.92 0.37 -19.09
N ASN A 229 -5.35 1.01 -18.08
CA ASN A 229 -3.89 1.05 -17.87
C ASN A 229 -3.31 -0.36 -17.66
N TYR A 230 -3.90 -1.17 -16.78
CA TYR A 230 -3.44 -2.55 -16.55
C TYR A 230 -3.69 -3.45 -17.76
N SER A 231 -4.76 -3.23 -18.52
CA SER A 231 -4.95 -3.94 -19.80
C SER A 231 -3.89 -3.60 -20.83
N GLU A 232 -3.49 -2.33 -20.95
CA GLU A 232 -2.40 -1.93 -21.84
C GLU A 232 -1.07 -2.59 -21.45
N ILE A 233 -0.76 -2.59 -20.15
CA ILE A 233 0.41 -3.27 -19.58
C ILE A 233 0.40 -4.76 -19.94
N GLY A 234 -0.70 -5.46 -19.62
CA GLY A 234 -0.79 -6.90 -19.87
C GLY A 234 -0.71 -7.26 -21.35
N LYS A 235 -1.35 -6.49 -22.24
CA LYS A 235 -1.27 -6.71 -23.70
C LYS A 235 0.14 -6.47 -24.24
N TYR A 236 0.81 -5.41 -23.79
CA TYR A 236 2.19 -5.14 -24.19
C TYR A 236 3.13 -6.24 -23.71
N ALA A 237 2.94 -6.73 -22.48
CA ALA A 237 3.73 -7.83 -21.92
C ALA A 237 3.57 -9.12 -22.72
N GLN A 238 2.34 -9.52 -23.04
CA GLN A 238 2.06 -10.70 -23.87
C GLN A 238 2.69 -10.60 -25.25
N LYS A 239 2.49 -9.46 -25.93
CA LYS A 239 3.03 -9.21 -27.27
C LYS A 239 4.55 -9.36 -27.33
N ASN A 240 5.24 -8.93 -26.27
CA ASN A 240 6.70 -8.90 -26.22
C ASN A 240 7.33 -10.03 -25.38
N ASN A 241 6.53 -11.01 -24.94
CA ASN A 241 6.95 -12.11 -24.06
C ASN A 241 7.68 -11.64 -22.78
N ILE A 242 7.17 -10.57 -22.18
CA ILE A 242 7.62 -10.05 -20.89
C ILE A 242 6.81 -10.73 -19.78
N LYS A 243 7.48 -11.17 -18.73
CA LYS A 243 6.87 -11.66 -17.50
C LYS A 243 6.79 -10.51 -16.51
N ILE A 244 5.57 -10.03 -16.26
CA ILE A 244 5.33 -9.04 -15.21
C ILE A 244 4.83 -9.78 -13.98
N ILE A 245 5.51 -9.60 -12.86
CA ILE A 245 5.09 -10.07 -11.55
C ILE A 245 4.62 -8.85 -10.77
N GLN A 246 3.41 -8.89 -10.23
CA GLN A 246 2.89 -7.83 -9.38
C GLN A 246 2.39 -8.36 -8.05
N SER A 247 2.51 -7.53 -7.01
CA SER A 247 1.80 -7.79 -5.76
C SER A 247 0.29 -7.72 -5.98
N SER A 248 -0.48 -8.61 -5.36
CA SER A 248 -1.96 -8.51 -5.32
C SER A 248 -2.47 -7.34 -4.46
N GLY A 249 -1.56 -6.52 -3.92
CA GLY A 249 -1.87 -5.40 -3.04
C GLY A 249 -2.14 -5.80 -1.59
N ASN A 250 -2.08 -4.81 -0.71
CA ASN A 250 -2.48 -4.93 0.70
C ASN A 250 -3.99 -4.72 0.91
N ASP A 251 -4.75 -4.63 -0.19
CA ASP A 251 -6.19 -4.37 -0.21
C ASP A 251 -6.98 -5.40 0.60
N ASN A 252 -6.42 -6.60 0.80
CA ASN A 252 -7.02 -7.69 1.59
C ASN A 252 -7.46 -7.30 3.01
N ASN A 253 -6.93 -6.20 3.57
CA ASN A 253 -7.28 -5.72 4.91
C ASN A 253 -8.05 -4.38 4.93
N GLU A 254 -8.43 -3.84 3.78
CA GLU A 254 -9.14 -2.55 3.73
C GLU A 254 -10.57 -2.63 4.28
N ILE A 255 -11.23 -3.79 4.10
CA ILE A 255 -12.52 -4.11 4.72
C ILE A 255 -12.29 -5.05 5.90
N THR A 256 -12.69 -4.62 7.10
CA THR A 256 -12.67 -5.46 8.29
C THR A 256 -14.04 -6.09 8.55
N ASN A 257 -14.07 -7.19 9.32
CA ASN A 257 -15.33 -7.76 9.81
C ASN A 257 -16.16 -6.73 10.60
N GLU A 258 -15.49 -5.85 11.35
CA GLU A 258 -16.13 -4.78 12.11
C GLU A 258 -16.92 -3.84 11.18
N MET A 259 -16.38 -3.48 10.01
CA MET A 259 -17.09 -2.65 9.03
C MET A 259 -18.33 -3.34 8.44
N GLY A 260 -18.31 -4.67 8.33
CA GLY A 260 -19.46 -5.46 7.91
C GLY A 260 -20.59 -5.50 8.96
N ASN A 261 -20.25 -5.40 10.24
CA ASN A 261 -21.19 -5.52 11.36
C ASN A 261 -21.59 -4.15 11.94
N ASN A 262 -22.66 -4.12 12.75
CA ASN A 262 -23.10 -2.88 13.41
C ASN A 262 -22.29 -2.53 14.67
N GLU A 263 -21.22 -3.26 15.00
CA GLU A 263 -20.44 -3.06 16.23
C GLU A 263 -19.94 -1.62 16.39
N PHE A 264 -19.34 -1.04 15.34
CA PHE A 264 -18.86 0.34 15.36
C PHE A 264 -20.00 1.39 15.28
N LEU A 265 -21.21 0.98 14.87
CA LEU A 265 -22.40 1.84 14.80
C LEU A 265 -23.25 1.80 16.07
N ASN A 266 -23.16 0.72 16.86
CA ASN A 266 -23.88 0.51 18.11
C ASN A 266 -23.25 1.31 19.26
N GLN A 267 -23.12 2.62 19.07
CA GLN A 267 -22.56 3.55 20.04
C GLN A 267 -23.69 4.44 20.59
N PRO A 268 -23.75 4.75 21.89
CA PRO A 268 -24.83 5.57 22.46
C PRO A 268 -25.02 6.91 21.74
N GLU A 269 -23.94 7.51 21.24
CA GLU A 269 -23.99 8.79 20.54
C GLU A 269 -24.59 8.71 19.13
N PHE A 270 -24.71 7.49 18.56
CA PHE A 270 -25.23 7.21 17.22
C PHE A 270 -26.70 6.76 17.23
N MET A 271 -27.29 6.64 18.42
CA MET A 271 -28.61 6.06 18.61
C MET A 271 -29.66 7.13 18.89
N GLU A 272 -30.86 6.93 18.34
CA GLU A 272 -32.08 7.68 18.61
C GLU A 272 -33.17 6.68 18.97
N ASN A 273 -33.74 6.79 20.17
CA ASN A 273 -34.76 5.85 20.67
C ASN A 273 -34.34 4.37 20.57
N GLY A 274 -33.04 4.08 20.76
CA GLY A 274 -32.49 2.72 20.68
C GLY A 274 -32.25 2.21 19.25
N ILE A 275 -32.37 3.06 18.23
CA ILE A 275 -32.16 2.72 16.83
C ILE A 275 -31.00 3.56 16.27
N ILE A 276 -30.17 2.97 15.41
CA ILE A 276 -29.07 3.68 14.73
C ILE A 276 -29.67 4.80 13.87
N SER A 277 -29.27 6.05 14.11
CA SER A 277 -29.84 7.23 13.46
C SER A 277 -28.80 8.01 12.67
N LYS A 278 -29.10 8.26 11.39
CA LYS A 278 -28.27 9.07 10.47
C LYS A 278 -27.96 10.44 11.07
N ASP A 279 -28.99 11.09 11.60
CA ASP A 279 -28.91 12.45 12.15
C ASP A 279 -28.11 12.49 13.45
N LYS A 280 -28.23 11.46 14.29
CA LYS A 280 -27.40 11.32 15.51
C LYS A 280 -25.93 11.11 15.18
N ILE A 281 -25.62 10.22 14.23
CA ILE A 281 -24.25 10.01 13.78
C ILE A 281 -23.66 11.33 13.25
N TYR A 282 -24.40 12.03 12.39
CA TYR A 282 -23.90 13.25 11.76
C TYR A 282 -23.72 14.40 12.75
N SER A 283 -24.70 14.65 13.62
CA SER A 283 -24.59 15.68 14.67
C SER A 283 -23.46 15.38 15.68
N SER A 284 -23.29 14.10 16.05
CA SER A 284 -22.17 13.66 16.89
C SER A 284 -20.83 13.93 16.20
N PHE A 285 -20.73 13.67 14.89
CA PHE A 285 -19.51 13.92 14.11
C PHE A 285 -19.16 15.41 14.08
N GLN A 286 -20.15 16.27 13.83
CA GLN A 286 -19.95 17.72 13.79
C GLN A 286 -19.39 18.25 15.13
N SER A 287 -19.92 17.76 16.25
CA SER A 287 -19.42 18.12 17.58
C SER A 287 -18.00 17.59 17.81
N PHE A 288 -17.74 16.33 17.47
CA PHE A 288 -16.41 15.72 17.58
C PHE A 288 -15.35 16.45 16.74
N PHE A 289 -15.67 16.80 15.49
CA PHE A 289 -14.78 17.53 14.58
C PHE A 289 -14.39 18.89 15.14
N ASN A 290 -15.35 19.62 15.73
CA ASN A 290 -15.12 20.95 16.32
C ASN A 290 -14.22 20.94 17.57
N GLN A 291 -14.10 19.79 18.23
CA GLN A 291 -13.31 19.58 19.45
C GLN A 291 -11.95 18.90 19.22
N THR A 292 -11.66 18.48 17.99
CA THR A 292 -10.48 17.69 17.65
C THR A 292 -9.58 18.45 16.68
N PRO A 293 -8.24 18.41 16.82
CA PRO A 293 -7.34 19.04 15.87
C PRO A 293 -7.62 18.59 14.44
N ASN A 294 -7.72 19.55 13.53
CA ASN A 294 -8.08 19.31 12.14
C ASN A 294 -6.91 18.67 11.37
N THR A 295 -6.82 17.34 11.48
CA THR A 295 -5.85 16.50 10.74
C THR A 295 -6.34 16.17 9.34
N ARG A 296 -5.41 15.84 8.44
CA ARG A 296 -5.72 15.46 7.04
C ARG A 296 -6.76 14.32 6.97
N MET A 297 -6.61 13.31 7.82
CA MET A 297 -7.57 12.20 7.94
C MET A 297 -8.98 12.66 8.32
N LEU A 298 -9.12 13.58 9.29
CA LEU A 298 -10.44 14.08 9.68
C LEU A 298 -11.12 14.91 8.59
N ARG A 299 -10.36 15.57 7.71
CA ARG A 299 -10.90 16.30 6.55
C ARG A 299 -11.53 15.36 5.54
N THR A 300 -10.89 14.22 5.29
CA THR A 300 -11.41 13.20 4.39
C THR A 300 -12.65 12.54 4.97
N ILE A 301 -12.64 12.19 6.26
CA ILE A 301 -13.84 11.71 6.96
C ILE A 301 -14.97 12.74 6.84
N ARG A 302 -14.68 14.03 7.07
CA ARG A 302 -15.66 15.11 6.88
C ARG A 302 -16.22 15.15 5.46
N ALA A 303 -15.36 15.11 4.44
CA ALA A 303 -15.80 15.13 3.05
C ALA A 303 -16.76 13.98 2.72
N ILE A 304 -16.48 12.78 3.23
CA ILE A 304 -17.32 11.59 3.04
C ILE A 304 -18.64 11.73 3.80
N LEU A 305 -18.61 12.08 5.09
CA LEU A 305 -19.81 12.18 5.92
C LEU A 305 -20.72 13.33 5.52
N ASP A 306 -20.15 14.48 5.13
CA ASP A 306 -20.94 15.60 4.60
C ASP A 306 -21.69 15.17 3.33
N LYS A 307 -21.07 14.39 2.44
CA LYS A 307 -21.75 13.88 1.23
C LYS A 307 -22.78 12.80 1.54
N ALA A 308 -22.49 11.89 2.47
CA ALA A 308 -23.40 10.81 2.80
C ALA A 308 -24.64 11.29 3.58
N PHE A 309 -24.46 12.24 4.52
CA PHE A 309 -25.50 12.52 5.53
C PHE A 309 -26.11 13.92 5.45
N ASN A 310 -25.49 14.89 4.78
CA ASN A 310 -26.04 16.24 4.72
C ASN A 310 -27.06 16.38 3.58
N ASN A 311 -28.33 16.62 3.90
CA ASN A 311 -29.40 16.88 2.93
C ASN A 311 -29.32 18.28 2.28
N ASN A 312 -28.39 19.14 2.69
CA ASN A 312 -28.27 20.50 2.17
C ASN A 312 -27.11 20.61 1.17
N ASN A 313 -27.46 20.87 -0.10
CA ASN A 313 -26.58 21.32 -1.16
C ASN A 313 -25.59 22.40 -0.67
N TRP A 314 -24.36 21.99 -0.37
CA TRP A 314 -23.21 22.88 -0.43
C TRP A 314 -22.33 22.36 -1.56
N ILE A 315 -22.47 23.04 -2.69
CA ILE A 315 -21.81 22.75 -3.96
C ILE A 315 -20.30 22.71 -3.72
N TYR A 316 -19.64 21.66 -4.19
CA TYR A 316 -18.30 21.83 -4.73
C TYR A 316 -18.22 21.00 -5.99
N ASP A 317 -18.13 21.72 -7.10
CA ASP A 317 -18.08 21.16 -8.44
C ASP A 317 -16.66 21.23 -8.98
N PHE A 318 -16.34 20.26 -9.82
CA PHE A 318 -15.82 20.60 -11.13
C PHE A 318 -16.18 19.58 -12.23
N ASP A 319 -17.09 18.61 -12.01
CA ASP A 319 -17.90 17.90 -13.04
C ASP A 319 -18.57 16.58 -12.58
N ASN A 320 -18.47 16.12 -11.31
CA ASN A 320 -19.15 14.88 -10.88
C ASN A 320 -19.58 14.89 -9.41
N ASN A 321 -20.88 15.07 -9.16
CA ASN A 321 -21.51 14.81 -7.87
C ASN A 321 -21.42 13.31 -7.50
N TRP A 322 -21.54 12.98 -6.21
CA TRP A 322 -22.01 11.64 -5.85
C TRP A 322 -23.39 11.51 -6.47
N ILE A 323 -23.58 10.53 -7.37
CA ILE A 323 -24.72 10.54 -8.32
C ILE A 323 -26.04 10.22 -7.61
N SER A 324 -26.01 9.58 -6.44
CA SER A 324 -27.19 9.16 -5.71
C SER A 324 -27.17 9.54 -4.23
N ASP A 325 -28.36 9.78 -3.67
CA ASP A 325 -28.57 9.87 -2.23
C ASP A 325 -28.02 8.61 -1.54
N PHE A 326 -27.42 8.81 -0.37
CA PHE A 326 -26.90 7.69 0.40
C PHE A 326 -28.05 6.86 0.97
N ASP A 327 -28.14 5.59 0.54
CA ASP A 327 -29.10 4.62 1.02
C ASP A 327 -28.75 4.14 2.44
N PHE A 328 -29.03 5.00 3.41
CA PHE A 328 -28.81 4.73 4.83
C PHE A 328 -29.59 3.50 5.33
N PRO A 329 -30.87 3.28 4.96
CA PRO A 329 -31.59 2.06 5.35
C PRO A 329 -30.87 0.76 4.94
N SER A 330 -30.41 0.66 3.70
CA SER A 330 -29.64 -0.51 3.25
C SER A 330 -28.25 -0.57 3.88
N PHE A 331 -27.65 0.57 4.19
CA PHE A 331 -26.33 0.62 4.83
C PHE A 331 -26.36 0.11 6.27
N ILE A 332 -27.43 0.35 7.04
CA ILE A 332 -27.52 -0.12 8.43
C ILE A 332 -27.94 -1.59 8.53
N ASP A 333 -28.46 -2.19 7.46
CA ASP A 333 -28.66 -3.63 7.36
C ASP A 333 -27.31 -4.36 7.22
N PRO A 334 -26.87 -5.14 8.24
CA PRO A 334 -25.53 -5.75 8.23
C PRO A 334 -25.32 -6.73 7.07
N LYS A 335 -26.38 -7.42 6.66
CA LYS A 335 -26.29 -8.41 5.57
C LYS A 335 -25.99 -7.69 4.25
N THR A 336 -26.80 -6.69 3.92
CA THR A 336 -26.68 -5.88 2.69
C THR A 336 -25.36 -5.11 2.68
N ARG A 337 -25.00 -4.45 3.79
CA ARG A 337 -23.71 -3.75 3.90
C ARG A 337 -22.55 -4.70 3.68
N LYS A 338 -22.52 -5.83 4.39
CA LYS A 338 -21.45 -6.83 4.23
C LYS A 338 -21.32 -7.28 2.77
N GLU A 339 -22.42 -7.64 2.12
CA GLU A 339 -22.42 -8.06 0.72
C GLU A 339 -21.83 -6.98 -0.21
N LYS A 340 -22.32 -5.73 -0.11
CA LYS A 340 -21.83 -4.62 -0.93
C LYS A 340 -20.34 -4.33 -0.68
N LEU A 341 -19.89 -4.31 0.58
CA LEU A 341 -18.49 -4.06 0.92
C LEU A 341 -17.54 -5.11 0.32
N PHE A 342 -17.84 -6.40 0.50
CA PHE A 342 -17.00 -7.48 0.00
C PHE A 342 -17.05 -7.59 -1.53
N LYS A 343 -18.19 -7.29 -2.16
CA LYS A 343 -18.30 -7.19 -3.62
C LYS A 343 -17.46 -6.04 -4.16
N ALA A 344 -17.50 -4.88 -3.51
CA ALA A 344 -16.72 -3.70 -3.89
C ALA A 344 -15.21 -3.97 -3.75
N LEU A 345 -14.76 -4.58 -2.65
CA LEU A 345 -13.36 -4.95 -2.46
C LEU A 345 -12.90 -5.95 -3.53
N SER A 346 -13.67 -7.00 -3.76
CA SER A 346 -13.34 -8.03 -4.77
C SER A 346 -13.26 -7.42 -6.17
N TYR A 347 -14.17 -6.50 -6.51
CA TYR A 347 -14.14 -5.79 -7.78
C TYR A 347 -12.94 -4.85 -7.89
N TRP A 348 -12.63 -4.09 -6.84
CA TRP A 348 -11.47 -3.21 -6.79
C TRP A 348 -10.17 -3.96 -7.08
N GLN A 349 -9.95 -5.05 -6.37
CA GLN A 349 -8.82 -5.97 -6.59
C GLN A 349 -8.85 -6.56 -7.99
N SER A 350 -10.02 -6.66 -8.64
CA SER A 350 -10.09 -7.19 -10.00
C SER A 350 -9.63 -6.23 -11.09
N LEU A 351 -9.56 -4.92 -10.81
CA LEU A 351 -9.30 -3.88 -11.82
C LEU A 351 -7.90 -3.99 -12.43
N HIS A 352 -6.94 -4.51 -11.69
CA HIS A 352 -5.56 -4.67 -12.13
C HIS A 352 -5.19 -6.09 -12.60
N TYR A 353 -6.16 -7.02 -12.65
CA TYR A 353 -5.89 -8.35 -13.20
C TYR A 353 -5.91 -8.32 -14.73
N HIS A 354 -4.93 -9.00 -15.33
CA HIS A 354 -4.87 -9.28 -16.75
C HIS A 354 -4.01 -10.52 -17.00
N ASP A 355 -4.34 -11.33 -18.01
CA ASP A 355 -3.61 -12.56 -18.38
C ASP A 355 -2.13 -12.34 -18.78
N GLY A 356 -1.70 -11.08 -18.88
CA GLY A 356 -0.31 -10.71 -19.18
C GLY A 356 0.50 -10.38 -17.93
N ILE A 357 -0.13 -10.44 -16.76
CA ILE A 357 0.43 -10.05 -15.48
C ILE A 357 0.20 -11.17 -14.48
N ILE A 358 1.27 -11.61 -13.82
CA ILE A 358 1.22 -12.61 -12.76
C ILE A 358 1.01 -11.87 -11.45
N SER A 359 -0.21 -11.89 -10.93
CA SER A 359 -0.50 -11.35 -9.60
C SER A 359 -0.17 -12.37 -8.51
N VAL A 360 0.63 -11.94 -7.52
CA VAL A 360 1.09 -12.77 -6.41
C VAL A 360 0.60 -12.17 -5.10
N GLY A 361 -0.14 -12.96 -4.31
CA GLY A 361 -0.58 -12.59 -2.97
C GLY A 361 0.21 -13.31 -1.88
N SER A 362 0.34 -12.69 -0.72
CA SER A 362 0.91 -13.37 0.46
C SER A 362 -0.07 -14.35 1.07
N VAL A 363 0.46 -15.47 1.53
CA VAL A 363 -0.27 -16.45 2.35
C VAL A 363 0.52 -16.72 3.63
N ASN A 364 -0.17 -16.98 4.73
CA ASN A 364 0.45 -17.33 6.01
C ASN A 364 0.97 -18.78 6.01
N TRP A 365 1.47 -19.25 7.17
CA TRP A 365 2.05 -20.58 7.32
C TRP A 365 1.08 -21.73 6.99
N SER A 366 -0.24 -21.48 7.06
CA SER A 366 -1.33 -22.40 6.73
C SER A 366 -1.90 -22.21 5.31
N ASN A 367 -1.18 -21.50 4.42
CA ASN A 367 -1.65 -21.13 3.07
C ASN A 367 -2.94 -20.30 3.04
N ILE A 368 -3.26 -19.59 4.13
CA ILE A 368 -4.39 -18.66 4.18
C ILE A 368 -3.89 -17.29 3.70
N ALA A 369 -4.60 -16.66 2.78
CA ALA A 369 -4.28 -15.31 2.32
C ALA A 369 -4.01 -14.37 3.51
N SER A 370 -2.88 -13.67 3.47
CA SER A 370 -2.46 -12.70 4.48
C SER A 370 -2.09 -11.39 3.81
N PRO A 371 -2.14 -10.24 4.50
CA PRO A 371 -1.52 -9.00 4.02
C PRO A 371 0.01 -9.13 3.95
N PHE A 372 0.64 -8.42 3.02
CA PHE A 372 2.09 -8.21 3.00
C PHE A 372 2.42 -7.10 4.00
N SER A 373 2.82 -7.44 5.23
CA SER A 373 3.38 -6.44 6.14
C SER A 373 4.91 -6.42 5.98
N SER A 374 5.45 -5.41 5.30
CA SER A 374 6.81 -4.98 5.62
C SER A 374 6.75 -4.42 7.05
N PHE A 375 7.50 -5.05 7.96
CA PHE A 375 7.58 -4.55 9.34
C PHE A 375 8.40 -3.26 9.32
N THR A 376 7.72 -2.11 9.20
CA THR A 376 8.35 -0.81 9.43
C THR A 376 8.82 -0.73 10.88
N LYS A 377 10.07 -0.30 11.04
CA LYS A 377 10.70 -0.06 12.34
C LYS A 377 9.83 0.94 13.12
N LYS A 378 9.22 0.51 14.23
CA LYS A 378 8.75 1.45 15.26
C LYS A 378 9.99 2.15 15.84
N ILE A 379 10.37 3.30 15.29
CA ILE A 379 11.18 4.27 16.02
C ILE A 379 10.21 5.10 16.85
N ARG A 380 10.16 4.81 18.16
CA ARG A 380 10.02 5.76 19.28
C ARG A 380 9.95 4.96 20.58
N ALA A 381 11.13 4.59 21.09
CA ALA A 381 11.34 4.66 22.51
C ALA A 381 11.68 6.12 22.82
N HIS A 382 10.67 6.89 23.20
CA HIS A 382 10.90 7.94 24.18
C HIS A 382 10.17 7.49 25.43
N THR A 383 11.01 7.07 26.37
CA THR A 383 10.85 7.20 27.81
C THR A 383 9.90 8.35 28.19
N LEU A 384 8.89 7.98 28.99
CA LEU A 384 8.10 8.77 29.96
C LEU A 384 7.66 10.20 29.58
#